data_AF-A0A914Z240-F1
#
_entry.id   AF-A0A914Z240-F1
#
_cell.length_a   1.000
_cell.length_b   1.000
_cell.length_c   1.000
_cell.angle_alpha   90.00
_cell.angle_beta   90.00
_cell.angle_gamma   90.00
#
_symmetry.space_group_name_H-M   'P 1'
#
loop_
_entity.id
_entity.type
_entity.pdbx_description
1 polymer ?
#
loop_
_entity_poly.entity_id
_entity_poly.type
_entity_poly.pdbx_seq_one_letter_code
_entity_poly.pdbx_strand_id
1 'polypeptide(L)'
;MFDLDIVGTVSGNLQIVLSVPIGGGIVIIAKALSISATLDLQKNQFRQPYLRVSACELRAGYIDAKVTDLGLLTDSINFKYKQEMIGKAREVIQSTICSNLELIVKTQVNTKLAEIPKAIAVSDVLDYLDKDKEIVRE
;
A
#
# COMPACT_ATOMS: atom_id res chain seq x y z
N MET A 1 1.24 7.16 -10.82
CA MET A 1 2.23 6.10 -11.14
C MET A 1 3.49 6.41 -10.34
N PHE A 2 4.09 5.45 -9.66
CA PHE A 2 5.25 5.71 -8.79
C PHE A 2 6.33 4.63 -8.94
N ASP A 3 7.55 4.98 -8.54
CA ASP A 3 8.72 4.10 -8.59
C ASP A 3 9.19 3.78 -7.17
N LEU A 4 9.72 2.57 -6.99
CA LEU A 4 10.19 2.06 -5.72
C LEU A 4 11.43 1.17 -5.93
N ASP A 5 12.51 1.49 -5.23
CA ASP A 5 13.72 0.68 -5.22
C ASP A 5 13.94 0.15 -3.80
N ILE A 6 14.00 -1.17 -3.64
CA ILE A 6 14.15 -1.84 -2.34
C ILE A 6 15.48 -2.60 -2.34
N VAL A 7 16.27 -2.36 -1.30
CA VAL A 7 17.51 -3.10 -1.05
C VAL A 7 17.38 -3.84 0.28
N GLY A 8 17.73 -5.11 0.30
CA GLY A 8 17.69 -5.95 1.48
C GLY A 8 18.82 -6.96 1.51
N THR A 9 18.88 -7.71 2.59
CA THR A 9 19.81 -8.84 2.74
C THR A 9 19.05 -10.16 2.61
N VAL A 10 19.71 -11.15 2.01
CA VAL A 10 19.20 -12.51 1.88
C VAL A 10 20.20 -13.45 2.53
N SER A 11 19.70 -14.31 3.40
CA SER A 11 20.47 -15.38 4.03
C SER A 11 19.69 -16.68 3.91
N GLY A 12 20.38 -17.79 3.61
CA GLY A 12 19.75 -19.10 3.53
C GLY A 12 20.78 -20.22 3.47
N ASN A 13 20.27 -21.45 3.37
CA ASN A 13 21.09 -22.63 3.16
C ASN A 13 20.70 -23.27 1.83
N LEU A 14 21.66 -23.49 0.93
CA LEU A 14 21.44 -24.29 -0.27
C LEU A 14 21.80 -25.75 0.01
N GLN A 15 20.88 -26.66 -0.27
CA GLN A 15 21.10 -28.09 -0.13
C GLN A 15 21.17 -28.74 -1.51
N ILE A 16 22.39 -28.99 -1.98
CA ILE A 16 22.66 -29.70 -3.24
C ILE A 16 23.29 -31.07 -2.93
N VAL A 17 24.29 -31.10 -2.03
CA VAL A 17 24.87 -32.32 -1.40
C VAL A 17 25.46 -31.99 -0.01
N LEU A 18 26.11 -30.83 0.12
CA LEU A 18 26.48 -30.20 1.40
C LEU A 18 25.64 -28.93 1.61
N SER A 19 25.21 -28.66 2.85
CA SER A 19 24.59 -27.37 3.20
C SER A 19 25.65 -26.28 3.21
N VAL A 20 25.60 -25.39 2.21
CA VAL A 20 26.44 -24.20 2.17
C VAL A 20 25.60 -23.00 2.58
N PRO A 21 25.98 -22.28 3.66
CA PRO A 21 25.32 -21.04 4.01
C PRO A 21 25.60 -20.01 2.91
N ILE A 22 24.54 -19.46 2.36
CA ILE A 22 24.59 -18.37 1.39
C ILE A 22 24.08 -17.10 2.06
N GLY A 23 24.84 -16.03 1.91
CA GLY A 23 24.49 -14.69 2.36
C GLY A 23 24.82 -13.70 1.26
N GLY A 24 23.94 -12.73 1.03
CA GLY A 24 24.12 -11.69 0.02
C GLY A 24 23.03 -10.62 0.12
N GLY A 25 22.97 -9.77 -0.91
CA GLY A 25 21.95 -8.74 -1.06
C GLY A 25 20.78 -9.19 -1.96
N ILE A 26 19.65 -8.53 -1.84
CA ILE A 26 18.58 -8.53 -2.84
C ILE A 26 18.25 -7.09 -3.20
N VAL A 27 18.11 -6.85 -4.49
CA VAL A 27 17.71 -5.57 -5.06
C VAL A 27 16.43 -5.80 -5.86
N ILE A 28 15.37 -5.10 -5.47
CA ILE A 28 14.09 -5.10 -6.16
C ILE A 28 13.90 -3.71 -6.76
N ILE A 29 13.65 -3.67 -8.06
CA ILE A 29 13.42 -2.44 -8.82
C ILE A 29 11.99 -2.50 -9.32
N ALA A 30 11.17 -1.55 -8.86
CA ALA A 30 9.80 -1.44 -9.29
C ALA A 30 9.57 -0.07 -9.94
N LYS A 31 9.14 -0.09 -11.20
CA LYS A 31 8.92 1.12 -12.00
C LYS A 31 7.48 1.17 -12.46
N ALA A 32 6.96 2.38 -12.58
CA ALA A 32 5.64 2.62 -13.15
C ALA A 32 4.51 1.87 -12.41
N LEU A 33 4.62 1.74 -11.08
CA LEU A 33 3.60 1.04 -10.29
C LEU A 33 2.28 1.81 -10.26
N SER A 34 1.18 1.07 -10.41
CA SER A 34 -0.19 1.58 -10.31
C SER A 34 -1.02 0.66 -9.43
N ILE A 35 -1.63 1.22 -8.39
CA ILE A 35 -2.46 0.51 -7.43
C ILE A 35 -3.89 1.01 -7.58
N SER A 36 -4.83 0.07 -7.59
CA SER A 36 -6.25 0.37 -7.53
C SER A 36 -6.77 -0.06 -6.17
N ALA A 37 -7.54 0.80 -5.53
CA ALA A 37 -8.22 0.49 -4.29
C ALA A 37 -9.69 0.93 -4.37
N THR A 38 -10.58 0.08 -3.87
CA THR A 38 -12.01 0.38 -3.74
C THR A 38 -12.31 0.66 -2.28
N LEU A 39 -13.04 1.75 -2.04
CA LEU A 39 -13.39 2.23 -0.71
C LEU A 39 -14.92 2.27 -0.59
N ASP A 40 -15.44 1.61 0.42
CA ASP A 40 -16.88 1.60 0.73
C ASP A 40 -17.14 2.53 1.91
N LEU A 41 -18.08 3.47 1.74
CA LEU A 41 -18.58 4.29 2.84
C LEU A 41 -19.70 3.52 3.57
N GLN A 42 -19.52 3.29 4.85
CA GLN A 42 -20.45 2.54 5.69
C GLN A 42 -20.78 3.30 6.97
N LYS A 43 -21.78 2.84 7.71
CA LYS A 43 -22.13 3.36 9.04
C LYS A 43 -21.95 2.28 10.10
N ASN A 44 -21.41 2.64 11.26
CA ASN A 44 -21.31 1.72 12.39
C ASN A 44 -22.63 1.67 13.21
N GLN A 45 -22.65 0.85 14.27
CA GLN A 45 -23.82 0.72 15.16
C GLN A 45 -24.22 2.03 15.86
N PHE A 46 -23.28 2.97 16.01
CA PHE A 46 -23.50 4.29 16.58
C PHE A 46 -23.89 5.35 15.54
N ARG A 47 -24.21 4.92 14.30
CA ARG A 47 -24.51 5.78 13.14
C ARG A 47 -23.37 6.73 12.75
N GLN A 48 -22.12 6.40 13.11
CA GLN A 48 -20.97 7.16 12.63
C GLN A 48 -20.53 6.62 11.26
N PRO A 49 -20.28 7.50 10.28
CA PRO A 49 -19.74 7.10 9.00
C PRO A 49 -18.28 6.65 9.15
N TYR A 50 -17.90 5.63 8.39
CA TYR A 50 -16.52 5.20 8.27
C TYR A 50 -16.27 4.64 6.87
N LEU A 51 -15.07 4.84 6.35
CA LEU A 51 -14.60 4.22 5.12
C LEU A 51 -13.92 2.89 5.41
N ARG A 52 -14.18 1.92 4.53
CA ARG A 52 -13.57 0.60 4.55
C ARG A 52 -12.92 0.33 3.19
N VAL A 53 -11.68 -0.14 3.19
CA VAL A 53 -11.06 -0.68 1.97
C VAL A 53 -11.69 -2.04 1.68
N SER A 54 -12.34 -2.18 0.53
CA SER A 54 -13.02 -3.41 0.10
C SER A 54 -12.20 -4.22 -0.90
N ALA A 55 -11.38 -3.54 -1.70
CA ALA A 55 -10.41 -4.17 -2.59
C ALA A 55 -9.15 -3.31 -2.68
N CYS A 56 -8.00 -3.94 -2.84
CA CYS A 56 -6.73 -3.28 -3.13
C CYS A 56 -5.83 -4.22 -3.93
N GLU A 57 -5.35 -3.77 -5.08
CA GLU A 57 -4.53 -4.59 -5.98
C GLU A 57 -3.54 -3.76 -6.79
N LEU A 58 -2.41 -4.38 -7.13
CA LEU A 58 -1.42 -3.81 -8.04
C LEU A 58 -1.83 -4.09 -9.49
N ARG A 59 -2.37 -3.06 -10.16
CA ARG A 59 -2.90 -3.13 -11.53
C ARG A 59 -1.81 -3.16 -12.61
N ALA A 60 -0.80 -2.30 -12.47
CA ALA A 60 0.23 -2.13 -13.49
C ALA A 60 1.59 -1.83 -12.87
N GLY A 61 2.62 -1.97 -13.70
CA GLY A 61 4.00 -1.68 -13.34
C GLY A 61 4.95 -2.82 -13.67
N TYR A 62 6.22 -2.47 -13.75
CA TYR A 62 7.32 -3.38 -13.97
C TYR A 62 8.01 -3.65 -12.63
N ILE A 63 8.30 -4.92 -12.35
CA ILE A 63 9.03 -5.35 -11.15
C ILE A 63 10.14 -6.29 -11.62
N ASP A 64 11.37 -5.98 -11.24
CA ASP A 64 12.52 -6.86 -11.36
C ASP A 64 13.12 -7.12 -9.98
N ALA A 65 13.68 -8.31 -9.80
CA ALA A 65 14.30 -8.72 -8.56
C ALA A 65 15.56 -9.52 -8.87
N LYS A 66 16.66 -9.15 -8.23
CA LYS A 66 17.96 -9.81 -8.37
C LYS A 66 18.66 -9.93 -7.04
N VAL A 67 19.40 -11.02 -6.87
CA VAL A 67 20.33 -11.19 -5.76
C VAL A 67 21.71 -10.66 -6.15
N THR A 68 22.43 -10.12 -5.17
CA THR A 68 23.81 -9.67 -5.29
C THR A 68 24.66 -10.35 -4.23
N ASP A 69 25.97 -10.42 -4.46
CA ASP A 69 26.94 -10.81 -3.44
C ASP A 69 26.77 -12.23 -2.86
N LEU A 70 26.15 -13.16 -3.59
CA LEU A 70 26.06 -14.59 -3.22
C LEU A 70 27.30 -15.40 -3.65
N GLY A 71 28.39 -14.73 -4.02
CA GLY A 71 29.59 -15.34 -4.57
C GLY A 71 29.33 -16.09 -5.88
N LEU A 72 29.90 -17.29 -6.02
CA LEU A 72 29.85 -18.12 -7.23
C LEU A 72 28.42 -18.53 -7.66
N LEU A 73 27.45 -18.39 -6.76
CA LEU A 73 26.08 -18.84 -6.98
C LEU A 73 25.15 -17.72 -7.47
N THR A 74 25.63 -16.47 -7.48
CA THR A 74 24.82 -15.29 -7.83
C THR A 74 24.10 -15.45 -9.17
N ASP A 75 24.83 -15.80 -10.24
CA ASP A 75 24.25 -15.95 -11.57
C ASP A 75 23.31 -17.15 -11.68
N SER A 76 23.68 -18.27 -11.04
CA SER A 76 22.85 -19.48 -11.02
C SER A 76 21.50 -19.24 -10.35
N ILE A 77 21.48 -18.50 -9.22
CA ILE A 77 20.26 -18.16 -8.50
C ILE A 77 19.44 -17.14 -9.28
N ASN A 78 20.07 -16.09 -9.81
CA ASN A 78 19.40 -15.10 -10.65
C ASN A 78 18.80 -15.73 -11.91
N PHE A 79 19.41 -16.77 -12.49
CA PHE A 79 18.85 -17.48 -13.62
C PHE A 79 17.69 -18.40 -13.21
N LYS A 80 17.90 -19.24 -12.19
CA LYS A 80 16.93 -20.28 -11.79
C LYS A 80 15.68 -19.72 -11.11
N TYR A 81 15.84 -18.72 -10.24
CA TYR A 81 14.78 -18.23 -9.35
C TYR A 81 14.22 -16.86 -9.75
N LYS A 82 14.61 -16.31 -10.91
CA LYS A 82 14.20 -14.97 -11.33
C LYS A 82 12.69 -14.71 -11.18
N GLN A 83 11.89 -15.60 -11.78
CA GLN A 83 10.44 -15.42 -11.83
C GLN A 83 9.79 -15.60 -10.46
N GLU A 84 10.33 -16.49 -9.63
CA GLU A 84 9.86 -16.68 -8.26
C GLU A 84 10.15 -15.45 -7.40
N MET A 85 11.35 -14.88 -7.51
CA MET A 85 11.72 -13.65 -6.82
C MET A 85 10.85 -12.47 -7.25
N ILE A 86 10.60 -12.31 -8.56
CA ILE A 86 9.72 -11.25 -9.08
C ILE A 86 8.29 -11.45 -8.58
N GLY A 87 7.77 -12.68 -8.62
CA GLY A 87 6.44 -13.01 -8.12
C GLY A 87 6.29 -12.69 -6.64
N LYS A 88 7.28 -13.08 -5.83
CA LYS A 88 7.28 -12.79 -4.39
C LYS A 88 7.43 -11.29 -4.11
N ALA A 89 8.30 -10.59 -4.82
CA ALA A 89 8.44 -9.14 -4.73
C ALA A 89 7.11 -8.44 -5.00
N ARG A 90 6.39 -8.86 -6.05
CA ARG A 90 5.07 -8.32 -6.39
C ARG A 90 4.05 -8.52 -5.26
N GLU A 91 3.98 -9.73 -4.71
CA GLU A 91 3.08 -10.06 -3.61
C GLU A 91 3.37 -9.22 -2.36
N VAL A 92 4.65 -9.11 -2.00
CA VAL A 92 5.09 -8.31 -0.83
C VAL A 92 4.77 -6.84 -1.03
N ILE A 93 5.12 -6.25 -2.19
CA ILE A 93 4.82 -4.85 -2.50
C ILE A 93 3.31 -4.58 -2.40
N GLN A 94 2.49 -5.42 -3.03
CA GLN A 94 1.04 -5.25 -2.99
C GLN A 94 0.52 -5.34 -1.55
N SER A 95 0.90 -6.39 -0.82
CA SER A 95 0.46 -6.62 0.57
C SER A 95 0.84 -5.44 1.47
N THR A 96 2.10 -5.01 1.44
CA THR A 96 2.60 -3.89 2.25
C THR A 96 1.83 -2.60 1.94
N ILE A 97 1.62 -2.26 0.67
CA ILE A 97 0.94 -1.02 0.33
C ILE A 97 -0.54 -1.08 0.70
N CYS A 98 -1.21 -2.20 0.44
CA CYS A 98 -2.62 -2.37 0.79
C CYS A 98 -2.84 -2.33 2.31
N SER A 99 -1.99 -2.98 3.10
CA SER A 99 -2.06 -2.90 4.57
C SER A 99 -1.81 -1.49 5.08
N ASN A 100 -0.85 -0.75 4.50
CA ASN A 100 -0.61 0.64 4.84
C ASN A 100 -1.81 1.54 4.48
N LEU A 101 -2.44 1.30 3.34
CA LEU A 101 -3.65 2.03 2.93
C LEU A 101 -4.79 1.82 3.93
N GLU A 102 -5.05 0.57 4.33
CA GLU A 102 -6.04 0.27 5.36
C GLU A 102 -5.75 0.99 6.69
N LEU A 103 -4.49 1.01 7.11
CA LEU A 103 -4.06 1.71 8.32
C LEU A 103 -4.31 3.22 8.20
N ILE A 104 -3.97 3.84 7.08
CA ILE A 104 -4.17 5.28 6.85
C ILE A 104 -5.66 5.62 6.87
N VAL A 105 -6.49 4.83 6.17
CA VAL A 105 -7.94 5.01 6.17
C VAL A 105 -8.48 4.92 7.60
N LYS A 106 -8.02 3.96 8.40
CA LYS A 106 -8.49 3.78 9.77
C LYS A 106 -8.03 4.90 10.72
N THR A 107 -6.77 5.34 10.61
CA THR A 107 -6.14 6.22 11.61
C THR A 107 -6.32 7.70 11.30
N GLN A 108 -6.37 8.08 10.02
CA GLN A 108 -6.49 9.46 9.60
C GLN A 108 -7.89 9.77 9.10
N VAL A 109 -8.38 8.99 8.13
CA VAL A 109 -9.63 9.30 7.45
C VAL A 109 -10.84 9.04 8.34
N ASN A 110 -10.92 7.85 8.95
CA ASN A 110 -12.05 7.49 9.80
C ASN A 110 -12.10 8.30 11.10
N THR A 111 -10.95 8.75 11.61
CA THR A 111 -10.89 9.69 12.73
C THR A 111 -11.59 11.00 12.37
N LYS A 112 -11.36 11.53 11.16
CA LYS A 112 -12.04 12.74 10.67
C LYS A 112 -13.50 12.52 10.33
N LEU A 113 -13.86 11.37 9.76
CA LEU A 113 -15.27 11.03 9.51
C LEU A 113 -16.07 10.91 10.81
N ALA A 114 -15.43 10.46 11.91
CA ALA A 114 -16.08 10.38 13.21
C ALA A 114 -16.37 11.75 13.85
N GLU A 115 -15.63 12.81 13.44
CA GLU A 115 -15.87 14.19 13.87
C GLU A 115 -17.10 14.82 13.17
N ILE A 116 -17.62 14.20 12.10
CA ILE A 116 -18.80 14.71 11.39
C ILE A 116 -20.02 14.68 12.33
N PRO A 117 -20.69 15.83 12.55
CA PRO A 117 -21.83 15.90 13.46
C PRO A 117 -22.97 15.02 12.97
N LYS A 118 -23.54 14.22 13.87
CA LYS A 118 -24.66 13.31 13.58
C LYS A 118 -25.99 14.04 13.37
N ALA A 119 -26.09 15.26 13.91
CA ALA A 119 -27.22 16.16 13.79
C ALA A 119 -26.66 17.58 13.77
N ILE A 120 -27.22 18.42 12.92
CA ILE A 120 -26.87 19.83 12.82
C ILE A 120 -28.06 20.60 13.39
N ALA A 121 -27.83 21.56 14.29
CA ALA A 121 -28.91 22.40 14.78
C ALA A 121 -29.43 23.26 13.63
N VAL A 122 -30.74 23.46 13.55
CA VAL A 122 -31.34 24.27 12.47
C VAL A 122 -30.79 25.70 12.51
N SER A 123 -30.44 26.22 13.69
CA SER A 123 -29.74 27.50 13.86
C SER A 123 -28.40 27.53 13.12
N ASP A 124 -27.59 26.49 13.23
CA ASP A 124 -26.27 26.44 12.58
C ASP A 124 -26.41 26.38 11.04
N VAL A 125 -27.47 25.73 10.55
CA VAL A 125 -27.81 25.71 9.12
C VAL A 125 -28.26 27.09 8.65
N LEU A 126 -29.12 27.76 9.41
CA LEU A 126 -29.62 29.10 9.08
C LEU A 126 -28.49 30.13 9.07
N ASP A 127 -27.59 30.08 10.05
CA ASP A 127 -26.41 30.97 10.12
C ASP A 127 -25.46 30.76 8.93
N TYR A 128 -25.30 29.52 8.46
CA TYR A 128 -24.50 29.23 7.28
C TYR A 128 -25.16 29.75 5.99
N LEU A 129 -26.48 29.60 5.87
CA LEU A 129 -27.25 30.08 4.71
C LEU A 129 -27.34 31.61 4.64
N ASP A 130 -27.39 32.30 5.77
CA ASP A 130 -27.40 33.77 5.79
C ASP A 130 -26.00 34.36 5.50
N LYS A 131 -24.91 33.69 5.91
CA LYS A 131 -23.55 34.05 5.46
C LYS A 131 -23.37 33.92 3.94
N ASP A 132 -23.97 32.91 3.33
CA ASP A 132 -23.87 32.70 1.88
C ASP A 132 -24.62 33.80 1.09
N LYS A 133 -25.69 34.36 1.66
CA LYS A 133 -26.40 35.52 1.07
C LYS A 133 -25.61 36.82 1.11
N GLU A 134 -24.65 36.98 2.02
CA GLU A 134 -23.77 38.17 2.02
C GLU A 134 -22.76 38.12 0.86
N ILE A 135 -22.36 36.93 0.40
CA ILE A 135 -21.39 36.75 -0.69
C ILE A 135 -22.02 36.99 -2.07
N VAL A 136 -23.32 36.77 -2.24
CA VAL A 136 -24.04 36.98 -3.51
C VAL A 136 -24.50 38.46 -3.68
N ARG A 137 -24.20 39.34 -2.72
CA ARG A 137 -24.62 40.75 -2.73
C ARG A 137 -23.52 41.75 -3.14
N GLU A 138 -22.36 41.29 -3.62
CA GLU A 138 -21.38 42.13 -4.33
C GLU A 138 -21.56 42.10 -5.86
#